data_AF-A0A060HVI2-F1
#
_entry.id   AF-A0A060HVI2-F1
#
_cell.length_a   1.000
_cell.length_b   1.000
_cell.length_c   1.000
_cell.angle_alpha   90.00
_cell.angle_beta   90.00
_cell.angle_gamma   90.00
#
_symmetry.space_group_name_H-M   'P 1'
#
loop_
_entity.id
_entity.type
_entity.pdbx_description
1 polymer ?
#
loop_
_entity_poly.entity_id
_entity_poly.type
_entity_poly.pdbx_seq_one_letter_code
_entity_poly.pdbx_strand_id
1 'polypeptide(L)'
;MTTCKAGGCLTQTNGFSSYCERHKRTKARHGHPNQTGVKKYDLKPYLKEIESYLKTVSAANAHDIMTDIWSRTVARAQAHIDGTTRGASFNVHELQASKAVVSLSKEADSRTISVTLMAMGFWYEDDPRRWPYDEGFRFQTVRMLLRLNPREAAYKWSLNGLTRTVYREIPPKTIRALWSIIEETKLVLYGMEIARRKARALAAARQKANVERNAILGPEQSGGAA
;
A
#
# COMPACT_ATOMS: atom_id res chain seq x y z
N MET A 1 21.16 29.93 -5.59
CA MET A 1 20.11 28.99 -5.09
C MET A 1 19.43 28.38 -6.30
N THR A 2 19.14 27.09 -6.27
CA THR A 2 18.44 26.41 -7.38
C THR A 2 16.97 26.26 -7.06
N THR A 3 16.11 26.36 -8.06
CA THR A 3 14.68 26.08 -7.91
C THR A 3 14.45 24.60 -7.63
N CYS A 4 13.46 24.28 -6.80
CA CYS A 4 13.07 22.92 -6.48
C CYS A 4 12.70 22.12 -7.74
N LYS A 5 13.23 20.90 -7.90
CA LYS A 5 12.95 20.02 -9.05
C LYS A 5 11.57 19.35 -9.04
N ALA A 6 10.78 19.52 -7.98
CA ALA A 6 9.42 18.98 -7.95
C ALA A 6 8.53 19.73 -8.96
N GLY A 7 7.81 19.00 -9.82
CA GLY A 7 6.97 19.60 -10.85
C GLY A 7 5.98 20.62 -10.27
N GLY A 8 5.97 21.82 -10.83
CA GLY A 8 5.10 22.93 -10.39
C GLY A 8 5.56 23.66 -9.13
N CYS A 9 6.74 23.37 -8.58
CA CYS A 9 7.27 24.05 -7.40
C CYS A 9 8.25 25.18 -7.77
N LEU A 10 7.94 26.41 -7.35
CA LEU A 10 8.79 27.60 -7.56
C LEU A 10 9.66 27.95 -6.35
N THR A 11 9.61 27.14 -5.28
CA THR A 11 10.37 27.39 -4.05
C THR A 11 11.86 27.11 -4.25
N GLN A 12 12.72 27.92 -3.64
CA GLN A 12 14.17 27.72 -3.64
C GLN A 12 14.59 26.51 -2.80
N THR A 13 15.69 25.86 -3.19
CA THR A 13 16.32 24.81 -2.38
C THR A 13 17.36 25.40 -1.43
N ASN A 14 17.56 24.71 -0.30
CA ASN A 14 18.60 25.05 0.67
C ASN A 14 19.83 24.16 0.44
N GLY A 15 21.02 24.77 0.45
CA GLY A 15 22.29 24.08 0.26
C GLY A 15 22.37 23.31 -1.07
N PHE A 16 22.85 22.06 -1.01
CA PHE A 16 23.03 21.18 -2.18
C PHE A 16 21.81 20.28 -2.49
N SER A 17 20.64 20.56 -1.91
CA SER A 17 19.44 19.75 -2.13
C SER A 17 18.82 20.01 -3.51
N SER A 18 18.36 18.95 -4.18
CA SER A 18 17.55 19.04 -5.40
C SER A 18 16.08 19.44 -5.15
N TYR A 19 15.63 19.38 -3.90
CA TYR A 19 14.25 19.65 -3.50
C TYR A 19 14.21 20.64 -2.34
N CYS A 20 13.14 21.44 -2.26
CA CYS A 20 12.87 22.24 -1.05
C CYS A 20 12.58 21.32 0.14
N GLU A 21 12.68 21.83 1.37
CA GLU A 21 12.52 21.02 2.60
C GLU A 21 11.17 20.29 2.67
N ARG A 22 10.09 20.92 2.18
CA ARG A 22 8.77 20.28 2.07
C ARG A 22 8.84 19.03 1.18
N HIS A 23 9.32 19.17 -0.05
CA HIS A 23 9.38 18.06 -1.00
C HIS A 23 10.41 16.99 -0.61
N LYS A 24 11.48 17.37 0.08
CA LYS A 24 12.44 16.43 0.67
C LYS A 24 11.78 15.56 1.74
N ARG A 25 11.02 16.17 2.65
CA ARG A 25 10.23 15.46 3.68
C ARG A 25 9.14 14.59 3.04
N THR A 26 8.42 15.11 2.04
CA THR A 26 7.41 14.32 1.32
C THR A 26 8.03 13.11 0.63
N LYS A 27 9.16 13.28 -0.08
CA LYS A 27 9.89 12.18 -0.70
C LYS A 27 10.34 11.13 0.31
N ALA A 28 10.91 11.56 1.44
CA ALA A 28 11.35 10.65 2.50
C ALA A 28 10.18 9.87 3.11
N ARG A 29 9.02 10.51 3.30
CA ARG A 29 7.86 9.93 3.95
C ARG A 29 6.97 9.12 3.00
N HIS A 30 6.87 9.54 1.75
CA HIS A 30 5.88 9.05 0.80
C HIS A 30 6.49 8.43 -0.46
N GLY A 31 7.82 8.36 -0.61
CA GLY A 31 8.51 7.73 -1.73
C GLY A 31 8.78 8.66 -2.90
N HIS A 32 7.90 9.64 -3.14
CA HIS A 32 8.04 10.63 -4.21
C HIS A 32 7.64 12.04 -3.72
N PRO A 33 8.31 13.13 -4.17
CA PRO A 33 8.00 14.50 -3.72
C PRO A 33 6.55 14.93 -3.95
N ASN A 34 5.91 14.44 -5.02
CA ASN A 34 4.51 14.76 -5.34
C ASN A 34 3.51 13.71 -4.83
N GLN A 35 3.97 12.66 -4.14
CA GLN A 35 3.08 11.62 -3.64
C GLN A 35 2.28 12.13 -2.43
N THR A 36 0.97 11.92 -2.47
CA THR A 36 0.09 12.17 -1.34
C THR A 36 -0.07 10.93 -0.47
N GLY A 37 -0.28 11.15 0.83
CA GLY A 37 -0.52 10.06 1.78
C GLY A 37 -1.85 9.37 1.53
N VAL A 38 -1.89 8.05 1.72
CA VAL A 38 -3.16 7.30 1.81
C VAL A 38 -3.80 7.56 3.17
N LYS A 39 -5.12 7.66 3.23
CA LYS A 39 -5.91 7.69 4.47
C LYS A 39 -6.82 6.45 4.54
N LYS A 40 -7.28 6.12 5.75
CA LYS A 40 -8.13 4.94 5.98
C LYS A 40 -9.42 4.96 5.16
N TYR A 41 -10.01 6.14 4.97
CA TYR A 41 -11.24 6.27 4.18
C TYR A 41 -11.01 6.07 2.68
N ASP A 42 -9.82 6.38 2.16
CA ASP A 42 -9.49 6.15 0.74
C ASP A 42 -9.45 4.63 0.44
N LEU A 43 -8.94 3.84 1.39
CA LEU A 43 -8.80 2.38 1.23
C LEU A 43 -10.11 1.61 1.50
N LYS A 44 -11.07 2.22 2.20
CA LYS A 44 -12.34 1.60 2.61
C LYS A 44 -13.11 0.94 1.45
N PRO A 45 -13.33 1.57 0.28
CA PRO A 45 -14.02 0.90 -0.83
C PRO A 45 -13.30 -0.38 -1.27
N TYR A 46 -11.97 -0.34 -1.35
CA TYR A 46 -11.17 -1.48 -1.80
C TYR A 46 -11.13 -2.64 -0.80
N LEU A 47 -11.12 -2.33 0.50
CA LEU A 47 -11.30 -3.35 1.54
C LEU A 47 -12.62 -4.10 1.34
N LYS A 48 -13.71 -3.37 1.09
CA LYS A 48 -15.03 -3.96 0.85
C LYS A 48 -15.02 -4.85 -0.40
N GLU A 49 -14.35 -4.44 -1.47
CA GLU A 49 -14.23 -5.25 -2.70
C GLU A 49 -13.50 -6.57 -2.45
N ILE A 50 -12.36 -6.53 -1.76
CA ILE A 50 -11.62 -7.74 -1.40
C ILE A 50 -12.45 -8.64 -0.48
N GLU A 51 -13.11 -8.09 0.53
CA GLU A 51 -13.95 -8.89 1.42
C GLU A 51 -15.15 -9.51 0.70
N SER A 52 -15.78 -8.79 -0.22
CA SER A 52 -16.84 -9.34 -1.07
C SER A 52 -16.30 -10.47 -1.95
N TYR A 53 -15.15 -10.28 -2.57
CA TYR A 53 -14.51 -11.33 -3.37
C TYR A 53 -14.21 -12.58 -2.54
N LEU A 54 -13.60 -12.42 -1.36
CA LEU A 54 -13.24 -13.53 -0.47
C LEU A 54 -14.45 -14.29 0.10
N LYS A 55 -15.67 -13.74 0.02
CA LYS A 55 -16.91 -14.48 0.34
C LYS A 55 -17.38 -15.38 -0.80
N THR A 56 -16.99 -15.07 -2.03
CA THR A 56 -17.37 -15.84 -3.24
C THR A 56 -16.45 -17.03 -3.49
N VAL A 57 -15.18 -16.90 -3.15
CA VAL A 57 -14.24 -18.04 -3.08
C VAL A 57 -14.36 -18.65 -1.69
N SER A 58 -14.33 -19.98 -1.56
CA SER A 58 -14.52 -20.67 -0.26
C SER A 58 -13.73 -20.00 0.87
N ALA A 59 -14.45 -19.40 1.82
CA ALA A 59 -13.86 -18.53 2.85
C ALA A 59 -12.89 -19.28 3.77
N ALA A 60 -13.15 -20.57 4.03
CA ALA A 60 -12.27 -21.42 4.82
C ALA A 60 -10.90 -21.59 4.15
N ASN A 61 -10.88 -21.92 2.85
CA ASN A 61 -9.64 -22.13 2.12
C ASN A 61 -8.82 -20.84 1.96
N ALA A 62 -9.49 -19.70 1.73
CA ALA A 62 -8.81 -18.42 1.64
C ALA A 62 -8.16 -17.99 2.96
N HIS A 63 -8.82 -18.24 4.09
CA HIS A 63 -8.29 -17.92 5.42
C HIS A 63 -7.02 -18.71 5.73
N ASP A 64 -7.01 -20.00 5.43
CA ASP A 64 -5.87 -20.88 5.71
C ASP A 64 -4.66 -20.49 4.86
N ILE A 65 -4.88 -20.19 3.58
CA ILE A 65 -3.83 -19.69 2.68
C ILE A 65 -3.23 -18.37 3.18
N MET A 66 -4.07 -17.41 3.59
CA MET A 66 -3.58 -16.12 4.12
C MET A 66 -2.76 -16.32 5.41
N THR A 67 -3.22 -17.22 6.28
CA THR A 67 -2.55 -17.55 7.54
C THR A 67 -1.20 -18.19 7.29
N ASP A 68 -1.13 -19.13 6.35
CA ASP A 68 0.10 -19.83 5.97
C ASP A 68 1.12 -18.89 5.28
N ILE A 69 0.67 -18.04 4.35
CA ILE A 69 1.56 -17.02 3.72
C ILE A 69 2.17 -16.11 4.78
N TRP A 70 1.34 -15.61 5.71
CA TRP A 70 1.81 -14.69 6.74
C TRP A 70 2.69 -15.38 7.78
N SER A 71 2.35 -16.58 8.22
CA SER A 71 3.15 -17.34 9.20
C SER A 71 4.55 -17.66 8.66
N ARG A 72 4.67 -18.05 7.39
CA ARG A 72 5.97 -18.24 6.71
C ARG A 72 6.79 -16.95 6.64
N THR A 73 6.12 -15.82 6.40
CA THR A 73 6.76 -14.50 6.37
C THR A 73 7.30 -14.10 7.75
N VAL A 74 6.52 -14.33 8.81
CA VAL A 74 6.91 -14.06 10.20
C VAL A 74 8.03 -15.00 10.64
N ALA A 75 7.96 -16.29 10.33
CA ALA A 75 8.99 -17.26 10.66
C ALA A 75 10.35 -16.88 10.06
N ARG A 76 10.37 -16.47 8.79
CA ARG A 76 11.59 -15.99 8.13
C ARG A 76 12.13 -14.70 8.75
N ALA A 77 11.25 -13.75 9.10
CA ALA A 77 11.65 -12.54 9.79
C ALA A 77 12.24 -12.84 11.17
N GLN A 78 11.66 -13.78 11.92
CA GLN A 78 12.18 -14.21 13.21
C GLN A 78 13.55 -14.90 13.06
N ALA A 79 13.70 -15.80 12.10
CA ALA A 79 14.99 -16.46 11.82
C ALA A 79 16.10 -15.46 11.48
N HIS A 80 15.79 -14.39 10.75
CA HIS A 80 16.74 -13.31 10.49
C HIS A 80 17.15 -12.60 11.79
N ILE A 81 16.19 -12.23 12.65
CA ILE A 81 16.46 -11.60 13.95
C ILE A 81 17.33 -12.50 14.84
N ASP A 82 17.02 -13.79 14.92
CA ASP A 82 17.75 -14.75 15.74
C ASP A 82 19.19 -14.93 15.21
N GLY A 83 19.37 -14.96 13.89
CA GLY A 83 20.69 -14.96 13.25
C GLY A 83 21.55 -13.77 13.66
N THR A 84 20.98 -12.57 13.67
CA THR A 84 21.71 -11.35 14.10
C THR A 84 22.08 -11.39 15.59
N THR A 85 21.22 -11.96 16.43
CA THR A 85 21.45 -12.08 17.88
C THR A 85 22.60 -13.05 18.19
N ARG A 86 22.79 -14.05 17.31
CA ARG A 86 23.93 -15.00 17.36
C ARG A 86 25.23 -14.45 16.77
N GLY A 87 25.30 -13.17 16.40
CA GLY A 87 26.52 -12.50 15.93
C GLY A 87 26.77 -12.58 14.42
N ALA A 88 25.79 -13.03 13.62
CA ALA A 88 25.91 -12.94 12.16
C ALA A 88 25.93 -11.48 11.70
N SER A 89 26.70 -11.16 10.65
CA SER A 89 26.68 -9.84 10.01
C SER A 89 25.30 -9.54 9.43
N PHE A 90 24.81 -8.31 9.55
CA PHE A 90 23.46 -7.94 9.14
C PHE A 90 23.35 -6.51 8.61
N ASN A 91 22.35 -6.30 7.74
CA ASN A 91 21.92 -4.98 7.31
C ASN A 91 20.91 -4.40 8.32
N VAL A 92 21.22 -3.24 8.90
CA VAL A 92 20.38 -2.60 9.92
C VAL A 92 18.94 -2.33 9.44
N HIS A 93 18.76 -2.02 8.15
CA HIS A 93 17.44 -1.71 7.59
C HIS A 93 16.60 -2.97 7.39
N GLU A 94 17.24 -4.09 7.01
CA GLU A 94 16.58 -5.39 6.91
C GLU A 94 16.21 -5.93 8.30
N LEU A 95 17.10 -5.77 9.29
CA LEU A 95 16.79 -6.13 10.67
C LEU A 95 15.61 -5.32 11.22
N GLN A 96 15.57 -4.01 10.97
CA GLN A 96 14.42 -3.17 11.34
C GLN A 96 13.13 -3.61 10.63
N ALA A 97 13.21 -3.97 9.36
CA ALA A 97 12.06 -4.49 8.61
C ALA A 97 11.56 -5.81 9.19
N SER A 98 12.44 -6.77 9.48
CA SER A 98 12.07 -8.03 10.13
C SER A 98 11.45 -7.82 11.50
N LYS A 99 11.98 -6.91 12.32
CA LYS A 99 11.40 -6.54 13.62
C LYS A 99 9.99 -5.96 13.48
N ALA A 100 9.78 -5.10 12.48
CA ALA A 100 8.47 -4.53 12.21
C ALA A 100 7.45 -5.59 11.77
N VAL A 101 7.85 -6.58 10.94
CA VAL A 101 6.99 -7.72 10.55
C VAL A 101 6.58 -8.56 11.77
N VAL A 102 7.53 -8.93 12.62
CA VAL A 102 7.25 -9.69 13.85
C VAL A 102 6.37 -8.89 14.80
N SER A 103 6.64 -7.58 14.96
CA SER A 103 5.80 -6.71 15.79
C SER A 103 4.38 -6.59 15.25
N LEU A 104 4.22 -6.44 13.94
CA LEU A 104 2.92 -6.33 13.30
C LEU A 104 2.07 -7.58 13.54
N SER A 105 2.68 -8.77 13.44
CA SER A 105 1.98 -10.04 13.66
C SER A 105 1.49 -10.24 15.10
N LYS A 106 1.96 -9.42 16.06
CA LYS A 106 1.45 -9.41 17.44
C LYS A 106 0.22 -8.53 17.61
N GLU A 107 -0.01 -7.59 16.69
CA GLU A 107 -1.06 -6.56 16.81
C GLU A 107 -2.20 -6.75 15.81
N ALA A 108 -1.94 -7.38 14.67
CA ALA A 108 -2.91 -7.60 13.62
C ALA A 108 -2.88 -9.06 13.14
N ASP A 109 -4.05 -9.63 12.91
CA ASP A 109 -4.21 -10.98 12.39
C ASP A 109 -3.83 -11.07 10.91
N SER A 110 -3.51 -12.28 10.46
CA SER A 110 -3.10 -12.60 9.08
C SER A 110 -4.13 -12.14 8.05
N ARG A 111 -5.44 -12.26 8.35
CA ARG A 111 -6.52 -11.84 7.46
C ARG A 111 -6.53 -10.32 7.31
N THR A 112 -6.50 -9.56 8.39
CA THR A 112 -6.47 -8.08 8.34
C THR A 112 -5.27 -7.57 7.55
N ILE A 113 -4.09 -8.16 7.76
CA ILE A 113 -2.87 -7.84 7.02
C ILE A 113 -3.05 -8.14 5.53
N SER A 114 -3.49 -9.36 5.22
CA SER A 114 -3.63 -9.84 3.84
C SER A 114 -4.67 -9.04 3.06
N VAL A 115 -5.84 -8.78 3.65
CA VAL A 115 -6.90 -7.97 3.04
C VAL A 115 -6.41 -6.54 2.83
N THR A 116 -5.63 -5.96 3.74
CA THR A 116 -5.03 -4.63 3.55
C THR A 116 -4.07 -4.60 2.37
N LEU A 117 -3.20 -5.60 2.23
CA LEU A 117 -2.24 -5.71 1.14
C LEU A 117 -2.94 -5.93 -0.22
N MET A 118 -3.93 -6.82 -0.26
CA MET A 118 -4.76 -7.04 -1.44
C MET A 118 -5.53 -5.77 -1.82
N ALA A 119 -6.10 -5.03 -0.86
CA ALA A 119 -6.83 -3.80 -1.14
C ALA A 119 -5.93 -2.70 -1.71
N MET A 120 -4.67 -2.60 -1.22
CA MET A 120 -3.68 -1.69 -1.82
C MET A 120 -3.38 -2.08 -3.27
N GLY A 121 -3.19 -3.38 -3.55
CA GLY A 121 -2.98 -3.87 -4.92
C GLY A 121 -4.19 -3.64 -5.82
N PHE A 122 -5.40 -3.87 -5.32
CA PHE A 122 -6.62 -3.59 -6.05
C PHE A 122 -6.68 -2.11 -6.45
N TRP A 123 -6.46 -1.20 -5.49
CA TRP A 123 -6.49 0.23 -5.76
C TRP A 123 -5.41 0.68 -6.75
N TYR A 124 -4.24 0.05 -6.69
CA TYR A 124 -3.17 0.32 -7.64
C TYR A 124 -3.60 0.09 -9.09
N GLU A 125 -4.33 -1.00 -9.33
CA GLU A 125 -4.83 -1.35 -10.65
C GLU A 125 -6.10 -0.58 -11.04
N ASP A 126 -6.99 -0.31 -10.09
CA ASP A 126 -8.29 0.35 -10.34
C ASP A 126 -8.15 1.85 -10.69
N ASP A 127 -7.20 2.55 -10.06
CA ASP A 127 -6.94 3.96 -10.34
C ASP A 127 -5.43 4.22 -10.56
N PRO A 128 -4.90 3.93 -11.77
CA PRO A 128 -3.49 4.20 -12.08
C PRO A 128 -3.13 5.69 -11.98
N ARG A 129 -4.09 6.61 -12.11
CA ARG A 129 -3.85 8.06 -12.01
C ARG A 129 -3.48 8.46 -10.58
N ARG A 130 -3.97 7.73 -9.58
CA ARG A 130 -3.57 7.90 -8.17
C ARG A 130 -2.10 7.53 -7.94
N TRP A 131 -1.53 6.67 -8.78
CA TRP A 131 -0.21 6.07 -8.59
C TRP A 131 0.73 6.38 -9.76
N PRO A 132 1.06 7.66 -10.00
CA PRO A 132 1.96 8.02 -11.10
C PRO A 132 3.41 7.53 -10.89
N TYR A 133 3.75 7.10 -9.67
CA TYR A 133 5.09 6.63 -9.32
C TYR A 133 5.01 5.38 -8.44
N ASP A 134 5.63 4.28 -8.90
CA ASP A 134 5.66 3.00 -8.18
C ASP A 134 6.24 3.13 -6.78
N GLU A 135 7.32 3.90 -6.61
CA GLU A 135 7.93 4.13 -5.30
C GLU A 135 6.93 4.78 -4.32
N GLY A 136 6.07 5.67 -4.85
CA GLY A 136 4.98 6.27 -4.09
C GLY A 136 4.00 5.22 -3.58
N PHE A 137 3.60 4.29 -4.45
CA PHE A 137 2.75 3.16 -4.10
C PHE A 137 3.39 2.26 -3.03
N ARG A 138 4.62 1.80 -3.25
CA ARG A 138 5.37 0.94 -2.31
C ARG A 138 5.43 1.54 -0.91
N PHE A 139 5.76 2.82 -0.82
CA PHE A 139 5.82 3.55 0.45
C PHE A 139 4.45 3.64 1.13
N GLN A 140 3.39 3.93 0.37
CA GLN A 140 2.06 4.00 0.96
C GLN A 140 1.54 2.64 1.42
N THR A 141 1.82 1.55 0.69
CA THR A 141 1.46 0.19 1.08
C THR A 141 2.11 -0.20 2.39
N VAL A 142 3.44 -0.03 2.51
CA VAL A 142 4.18 -0.30 3.75
C VAL A 142 3.64 0.55 4.90
N ARG A 143 3.37 1.84 4.68
CA ARG A 143 2.83 2.73 5.71
C ARG A 143 1.43 2.36 6.15
N MET A 144 0.57 1.91 5.24
CA MET A 144 -0.77 1.42 5.59
C MET A 144 -0.69 0.17 6.46
N LEU A 145 0.25 -0.72 6.14
CA LEU A 145 0.52 -1.91 6.94
C LEU A 145 0.99 -1.55 8.35
N LEU A 146 1.99 -0.67 8.47
CA LEU A 146 2.54 -0.26 9.77
C LEU A 146 1.53 0.48 10.65
N ARG A 147 0.54 1.16 10.05
CA ARG A 147 -0.55 1.81 10.81
C ARG A 147 -1.47 0.81 11.52
N LEU A 148 -1.46 -0.46 11.13
CA LEU A 148 -2.16 -1.51 11.86
C LEU A 148 -1.50 -1.82 13.21
N ASN A 149 -0.26 -1.37 13.44
CA ASN A 149 0.44 -1.51 14.71
C ASN A 149 0.24 -0.24 15.57
N PRO A 150 -0.70 -0.24 16.53
CA PRO A 150 -0.97 0.92 17.38
C PRO A 150 0.17 1.19 18.37
N ARG A 151 0.97 0.17 18.74
CA ARG A 151 2.05 0.29 19.74
C ARG A 151 3.22 1.18 19.29
N GLU A 152 3.41 1.36 17.99
CA GLU A 152 4.40 2.30 17.47
C GLU A 152 3.99 3.78 17.64
N ALA A 153 2.74 4.05 18.02
CA ALA A 153 2.30 5.37 18.45
C ALA A 153 2.15 5.40 19.97
N ALA A 154 3.18 5.84 20.68
CA ALA A 154 3.08 6.06 22.13
C ALA A 154 2.20 7.29 22.43
N TYR A 155 1.51 7.30 23.55
CA TYR A 155 0.88 8.52 24.06
C TYR A 155 1.79 9.10 25.14
N LYS A 156 2.14 10.39 25.02
CA LYS A 156 2.91 11.11 26.02
C LYS A 156 2.04 12.21 26.61
N TRP A 157 1.88 12.21 27.92
CA TRP A 157 1.35 13.36 28.64
C TRP A 157 2.30 14.55 28.46
N SER A 158 1.79 15.63 27.90
CA SER A 158 2.44 16.94 27.90
C SER A 158 1.68 17.88 28.83
N LEU A 159 2.27 19.04 29.13
CA LEU A 159 1.62 20.12 29.88
C LEU A 159 0.26 20.54 29.29
N ASN A 160 0.04 20.28 27.98
CA ASN A 160 -1.16 20.66 27.25
C ASN A 160 -2.13 19.48 27.03
N GLY A 161 -1.94 18.37 27.76
CA GLY A 161 -2.77 17.17 27.69
C GLY A 161 -2.11 15.97 27.01
N LEU A 162 -2.92 14.95 26.69
CA LEU A 162 -2.46 13.70 26.09
C LEU A 162 -2.04 13.92 24.62
N THR A 163 -0.74 14.06 24.39
CA THR A 163 -0.17 14.16 23.05
C THR A 163 0.22 12.79 22.53
N ARG A 164 -0.41 12.36 21.43
CA ARG A 164 0.03 11.17 20.70
C ARG A 164 1.41 11.46 20.11
N THR A 165 2.43 10.70 20.51
CA THR A 165 3.73 10.75 19.84
C THR A 165 3.54 10.42 18.37
N VAL A 166 4.16 11.25 17.53
CA VAL A 166 4.21 11.00 16.10
C VAL A 166 4.88 9.65 15.91
N TYR A 167 4.26 8.75 15.14
CA TYR A 167 4.88 7.49 14.71
C TYR A 167 6.35 7.71 14.39
N ARG A 168 7.23 6.86 14.93
CA ARG A 168 8.67 6.94 14.64
C ARG A 168 8.85 7.01 13.13
N GLU A 169 9.53 8.05 12.64
CA GLU A 169 9.80 8.15 11.21
C GLU A 169 10.71 6.98 10.81
N ILE A 170 10.16 6.07 10.01
CA ILE A 170 10.91 4.92 9.52
C ILE A 170 11.78 5.37 8.34
N PRO A 171 13.10 5.08 8.36
CA PRO A 171 13.99 5.48 7.27
C PRO A 171 13.52 4.93 5.91
N PRO A 172 13.69 5.69 4.81
CA PRO A 172 13.30 5.24 3.46
C PRO A 172 13.88 3.88 3.06
N LYS A 173 15.12 3.58 3.48
CA LYS A 173 15.78 2.28 3.23
C LYS A 173 15.07 1.13 3.96
N THR A 174 14.60 1.36 5.18
CA THR A 174 13.82 0.38 5.96
C THR A 174 12.44 0.15 5.32
N ILE A 175 11.79 1.20 4.79
CA ILE A 175 10.55 1.05 4.02
C ILE A 175 10.75 0.18 2.78
N ARG A 176 11.86 0.34 2.05
CA ARG A 176 12.19 -0.51 0.90
C ARG A 176 12.43 -1.96 1.29
N ALA A 177 13.19 -2.19 2.37
CA ALA A 177 13.39 -3.55 2.90
C ALA A 177 12.06 -4.20 3.32
N LEU A 178 11.16 -3.45 3.95
CA LEU A 178 9.80 -3.90 4.26
C LEU A 178 9.01 -4.23 2.99
N TRP A 179 9.10 -3.37 1.96
CA TRP A 179 8.45 -3.63 0.69
C TRP A 179 8.93 -4.95 0.06
N SER A 180 10.24 -5.22 0.05
CA SER A 180 10.78 -6.48 -0.47
C SER A 180 10.16 -7.70 0.23
N ILE A 181 10.06 -7.67 1.57
CA ILE A 181 9.40 -8.75 2.34
C ILE A 181 7.92 -8.89 1.94
N ILE A 182 7.20 -7.76 1.83
CA ILE A 182 5.77 -7.74 1.48
C ILE A 182 5.53 -8.22 0.05
N GLU A 183 6.34 -7.81 -0.90
CA GLU A 183 6.21 -8.15 -2.32
C GLU A 183 6.34 -9.66 -2.55
N GLU A 184 7.18 -10.33 -1.77
CA GLU A 184 7.35 -11.77 -1.83
C GLU A 184 6.12 -12.56 -1.35
N THR A 185 5.25 -11.96 -0.53
CA THR A 185 3.98 -12.58 -0.13
C THR A 185 3.00 -12.72 -1.30
N LYS A 186 3.20 -11.97 -2.39
CA LYS A 186 2.31 -11.86 -3.56
C LYS A 186 0.87 -11.41 -3.26
N LEU A 187 0.54 -11.03 -2.03
CA LEU A 187 -0.79 -10.59 -1.65
C LEU A 187 -1.20 -9.30 -2.37
N VAL A 188 -0.26 -8.37 -2.57
CA VAL A 188 -0.50 -7.15 -3.36
C VAL A 188 -0.82 -7.51 -4.81
N LEU A 189 -0.04 -8.40 -5.43
CA LEU A 189 -0.25 -8.84 -6.81
C LEU A 189 -1.61 -9.54 -6.96
N TYR A 190 -2.01 -10.35 -5.98
CA TYR A 190 -3.31 -11.01 -5.98
C TYR A 190 -4.47 -9.99 -5.95
N GLY A 191 -4.33 -8.92 -5.18
CA GLY A 191 -5.26 -7.78 -5.21
C GLY A 191 -5.39 -7.12 -6.59
N MET A 192 -4.28 -6.91 -7.30
CA MET A 192 -4.28 -6.39 -8.67
C MET A 192 -5.02 -7.33 -9.62
N GLU A 193 -4.81 -8.64 -9.50
CA GLU A 193 -5.50 -9.64 -10.33
C GLU A 193 -7.02 -9.65 -10.09
N ILE A 194 -7.47 -9.49 -8.85
CA ILE A 194 -8.90 -9.36 -8.52
C ILE A 194 -9.50 -8.12 -9.23
N ALA A 195 -8.80 -6.98 -9.19
CA ALA A 195 -9.24 -5.76 -9.87
C ALA A 195 -9.36 -5.96 -11.38
N ARG A 196 -8.37 -6.60 -12.03
CA ARG A 196 -8.42 -6.92 -13.47
C ARG A 196 -9.60 -7.81 -13.83
N ARG A 197 -9.85 -8.85 -13.04
CA ARG A 197 -10.99 -9.75 -13.25
C ARG A 197 -12.32 -8.99 -13.17
N LYS A 198 -12.45 -8.12 -12.17
CA LYS A 198 -13.63 -7.28 -12.01
C LYS A 198 -13.81 -6.32 -13.19
N ALA A 199 -12.75 -5.65 -13.63
CA ALA A 199 -12.79 -4.75 -14.78
C ALA A 199 -13.22 -5.47 -16.07
N ARG A 200 -12.70 -6.68 -16.31
CA ARG A 200 -13.11 -7.54 -17.44
C ARG A 200 -14.59 -7.93 -17.36
N ALA A 201 -15.07 -8.33 -16.19
CA ALA A 201 -16.47 -8.67 -15.98
C ALA A 201 -17.41 -7.47 -16.21
N LEU A 202 -17.03 -6.28 -15.72
CA LEU A 202 -17.79 -5.04 -15.97
C LEU A 202 -17.80 -4.65 -17.44
N ALA A 203 -16.67 -4.79 -18.15
CA ALA A 203 -16.59 -4.52 -19.58
C ALA A 203 -17.50 -5.48 -20.39
N ALA A 204 -17.49 -6.78 -20.07
CA ALA A 204 -18.37 -7.76 -20.70
C ALA A 204 -19.86 -7.47 -20.43
N ALA A 205 -20.21 -7.09 -19.19
CA ALA A 205 -21.58 -6.71 -18.84
C ALA A 205 -22.04 -5.44 -19.60
N ARG A 206 -21.17 -4.43 -19.74
CA ARG A 206 -21.45 -3.23 -20.55
C ARG A 206 -21.64 -3.57 -22.02
N GLN A 207 -20.82 -4.45 -22.59
CA GLN A 207 -20.99 -4.91 -23.96
C GLN A 207 -22.34 -5.60 -24.15
N LYS A 208 -22.72 -6.50 -23.23
CA LYS A 208 -24.03 -7.17 -23.27
C LYS A 208 -25.19 -6.17 -23.19
N ALA A 209 -25.13 -5.21 -22.26
CA ALA A 209 -26.15 -4.17 -22.12
C ALA A 209 -26.24 -3.29 -23.38
N ASN A 210 -25.12 -2.97 -24.02
CA ASN A 210 -25.11 -2.22 -25.28
C ASN A 210 -25.73 -3.02 -26.43
N VAL A 211 -25.48 -4.33 -26.51
CA VAL A 211 -26.10 -5.22 -27.50
C VAL A 211 -27.62 -5.30 -27.29
N GLU A 212 -28.06 -5.51 -26.05
CA GLU A 212 -29.49 -5.55 -25.68
C GLU A 212 -30.17 -4.20 -25.98
N ARG A 213 -29.54 -3.08 -25.62
CA ARG A 213 -30.03 -1.74 -25.95
C ARG A 213 -30.15 -1.54 -27.46
N ASN A 214 -29.11 -1.87 -28.22
CA ASN A 214 -29.09 -1.68 -29.67
C ASN A 214 -30.12 -2.58 -30.39
N ALA A 215 -30.46 -3.73 -29.81
CA ALA A 215 -31.53 -4.59 -30.32
C ALA A 215 -32.93 -3.96 -30.14
N ILE A 216 -33.12 -3.13 -29.10
CA ILE A 216 -34.41 -2.49 -28.80
C ILE A 216 -34.52 -1.12 -29.49
N LEU A 217 -33.47 -0.30 -29.41
CA LEU A 217 -33.48 1.12 -29.82
C LEU A 217 -32.78 1.37 -31.16
N GLY A 218 -32.18 0.34 -31.77
CA GLY A 218 -31.27 0.50 -32.89
C GLY A 218 -29.87 0.98 -32.45
N PRO A 219 -28.86 0.93 -33.35
CA PRO A 219 -27.53 1.47 -33.05
C PRO A 219 -27.60 2.99 -32.86
N GLU A 220 -26.81 3.54 -31.94
CA GLU A 220 -26.62 4.98 -31.85
C GLU A 220 -26.08 5.50 -33.19
N GLN A 221 -26.88 6.33 -33.86
CA GLN A 221 -26.38 7.14 -34.96
C GLN A 221 -25.40 8.13 -34.33
N SER A 222 -24.10 7.86 -34.45
CA SER A 222 -23.09 8.89 -34.22
C SER A 222 -23.42 10.00 -35.20
N GLY A 223 -23.95 11.11 -34.68
CA GLY A 223 -24.37 12.25 -35.47
C GLY A 223 -23.26 12.62 -36.45
N GLY A 224 -23.55 12.46 -37.74
CA GLY A 224 -22.66 12.89 -38.80
C GLY A 224 -22.40 14.37 -38.61
N ALA A 225 -21.16 14.72 -38.29
CA ALA A 225 -20.69 16.09 -38.40
C ALA A 225 -20.53 16.38 -39.91
N ALA A 226 -21.47 17.18 -40.43
CA ALA A 226 -21.31 17.96 -41.64
C ALA A 226 -20.45 19.20 -41.36
#